data_AF-A0A960JM49-F1
#
_entry.id   AF-A0A960JM49-F1
#
_cell.length_a   1.000
_cell.length_b   1.000
_cell.length_c   1.000
_cell.angle_alpha   90.00
_cell.angle_beta   90.00
_cell.angle_gamma   90.00
#
_symmetry.space_group_name_H-M   'P 1'
#
loop_
_entity.id
_entity.type
_entity.pdbx_description
1 polymer ?
#
loop_
_entity_poly.entity_id
_entity_poly.type
_entity_poly.pdbx_seq_one_letter_code
_entity_poly.pdbx_strand_id
1 'polypeptide(L)'
;MVRHDNLWPTRRVSTRRRSPGGSLRAGAALVGAFVILAAACSDLDQADQQASDRVSAESARGPELSTAELQALSRLDDEPDACDALDTTRCLLPFPSDVYTVSDDSGTSAESSSEATGRLVALPKSGMPANADGVQIDPTEWNRNDGFSPNTPILTYLPNVDLERSGTPTEGRLSASMSSDSPSLLIDLTDGTQVPHWVEVDERADDP
;
A
#
# COMPACT_ATOMS: atom_id res chain seq x y z
N MET A 1 56.09 -1.32 5.88
CA MET A 1 56.69 0.03 5.97
C MET A 1 56.31 0.82 4.72
N VAL A 2 55.09 1.37 4.68
CA VAL A 2 54.69 2.56 3.90
C VAL A 2 53.47 3.11 4.63
N ARG A 3 53.55 4.36 5.09
CA ARG A 3 52.46 5.15 5.66
C ARG A 3 51.84 5.97 4.53
N HIS A 4 50.52 6.14 4.54
CA HIS A 4 49.88 7.31 3.95
C HIS A 4 48.78 7.81 4.88
N ASP A 5 49.08 8.95 5.50
CA ASP A 5 48.17 9.77 6.30
C ASP A 5 47.27 10.59 5.35
N ASN A 6 45.97 10.69 5.63
CA ASN A 6 45.10 11.74 5.08
C ASN A 6 44.17 12.26 6.18
N LEU A 7 44.60 13.36 6.79
CA LEU A 7 43.88 14.17 7.77
C LEU A 7 43.04 15.23 7.03
N TRP A 8 41.73 15.24 7.28
CA TRP A 8 40.82 16.32 6.87
C TRP A 8 40.80 17.44 7.93
N PRO A 9 40.80 18.74 7.54
CA PRO A 9 40.85 19.85 8.48
C PRO A 9 39.47 20.34 8.94
N THR A 10 39.31 20.55 10.25
CA THR A 10 38.20 21.31 10.85
C THR A 10 38.57 22.79 10.96
N ARG A 11 37.68 23.68 10.50
CA ARG A 11 37.69 25.12 10.83
C ARG A 11 36.25 25.61 11.01
N ARG A 12 35.97 26.26 12.14
CA ARG A 12 35.58 27.69 12.23
C ARG A 12 35.33 28.06 13.71
N VAL A 13 36.13 28.99 14.23
CA VAL A 13 35.88 30.44 14.40
C VAL A 13 35.27 30.77 15.78
N SER A 14 36.07 31.49 16.55
CA SER A 14 35.77 32.13 17.83
C SER A 14 35.44 33.59 17.59
N THR A 15 34.49 34.18 18.34
CA THR A 15 34.61 35.56 18.88
C THR A 15 33.54 35.91 19.94
N ARG A 16 34.04 36.15 21.16
CA ARG A 16 33.74 37.17 22.22
C ARG A 16 32.36 37.87 22.41
N ARG A 17 31.89 37.75 23.68
CA ARG A 17 31.55 38.75 24.75
C ARG A 17 30.66 40.01 24.51
N ARG A 18 29.48 39.95 25.18
CA ARG A 18 28.75 40.86 26.14
C ARG A 18 28.75 42.42 26.08
N SER A 19 27.49 42.93 26.10
CA SER A 19 26.85 43.97 26.98
C SER A 19 26.96 45.48 26.60
N PRO A 20 26.17 46.41 27.21
CA PRO A 20 24.77 46.76 26.91
C PRO A 20 24.52 48.30 26.82
N GLY A 21 23.28 48.77 26.53
CA GLY A 21 22.81 50.09 27.03
C GLY A 21 21.88 50.94 26.14
N GLY A 22 20.76 51.38 26.76
CA GLY A 22 20.03 52.66 26.56
C GLY A 22 19.19 52.84 25.28
N SER A 23 18.07 53.57 25.23
CA SER A 23 17.19 54.24 26.20
C SER A 23 16.05 54.95 25.44
N LEU A 24 14.79 54.80 25.92
CA LEU A 24 13.64 55.75 25.99
C LEU A 24 13.35 56.79 24.87
N ARG A 25 12.06 56.84 24.44
CA ARG A 25 11.12 58.01 24.36
C ARG A 25 9.81 57.56 23.70
N ALA A 26 8.63 57.58 24.34
CA ALA A 26 7.74 58.69 24.74
C ALA A 26 6.61 58.95 23.71
N GLY A 27 5.34 58.95 24.16
CA GLY A 27 4.19 59.42 23.38
C GLY A 27 2.85 58.90 23.91
N ALA A 28 2.10 59.75 24.63
CA ALA A 28 0.87 59.42 25.34
C ALA A 28 -0.42 59.65 24.51
N ALA A 29 -1.41 58.78 24.78
CA ALA A 29 -2.87 59.00 24.89
C ALA A 29 -3.69 59.67 23.77
N LEU A 30 -4.77 59.00 23.35
CA LEU A 30 -6.12 59.59 23.36
C LEU A 30 -7.23 58.51 23.30
N VAL A 31 -8.32 58.86 23.97
CA VAL A 31 -9.53 58.11 24.34
C VAL A 31 -10.43 57.82 23.13
N GLY A 32 -11.13 56.69 23.14
CA GLY A 32 -12.24 56.43 22.22
C GLY A 32 -12.87 55.06 22.40
N ALA A 33 -13.73 54.92 23.41
CA ALA A 33 -14.64 53.77 23.51
C ALA A 33 -15.77 53.94 22.49
N PHE A 34 -15.88 53.02 21.52
CA PHE A 34 -17.09 52.78 20.76
C PHE A 34 -17.47 51.31 20.95
N VAL A 35 -18.45 51.08 21.83
CA VAL A 35 -19.15 49.81 21.95
C VAL A 35 -20.16 49.77 20.80
N ILE A 36 -19.97 48.85 19.86
CA ILE A 36 -21.03 48.40 18.95
C ILE A 36 -21.30 46.94 19.29
N LEU A 37 -22.43 46.71 19.94
CA LEU A 37 -23.02 45.39 20.11
C LEU A 37 -23.92 45.14 18.89
N ALA A 38 -23.54 44.18 18.03
CA ALA A 38 -24.45 43.60 17.05
C ALA A 38 -24.20 42.10 17.00
N ALA A 39 -25.23 41.35 17.42
CA ALA A 39 -25.28 39.90 17.43
C ALA A 39 -25.39 39.35 16.00
N ALA A 40 -24.58 38.33 15.67
CA ALA A 40 -24.88 37.22 14.78
C ALA A 40 -23.58 36.47 14.42
N CYS A 41 -23.14 35.54 15.27
CA CYS A 41 -22.22 34.48 14.88
C CYS A 41 -22.72 33.18 15.53
N SER A 42 -23.71 32.54 14.92
CA SER A 42 -24.16 31.21 15.33
C SER A 42 -24.71 30.43 14.14
N ASP A 43 -24.03 30.42 12.99
CA ASP A 43 -24.46 29.63 11.83
C ASP A 43 -23.28 29.22 10.92
N LEU A 44 -22.19 28.69 11.52
CA LEU A 44 -21.11 28.04 10.74
C LEU A 44 -20.77 26.63 11.23
N ASP A 45 -21.27 26.17 12.39
CA ASP A 45 -20.98 24.83 12.93
C ASP A 45 -21.92 23.71 12.43
N GLN A 46 -23.06 24.04 11.81
CA GLN A 46 -24.08 23.04 11.46
C GLN A 46 -23.88 22.37 10.09
N ALA A 47 -23.09 22.97 9.19
CA ALA A 47 -22.83 22.39 7.87
C ALA A 47 -21.84 21.21 7.94
N ASP A 48 -20.84 21.28 8.83
CA ASP A 48 -19.82 20.23 8.97
C ASP A 48 -20.35 18.97 9.69
N GLN A 49 -21.25 19.13 10.66
CA GLN A 49 -21.79 17.98 11.40
C GLN A 49 -22.74 17.11 10.56
N GLN A 50 -23.54 17.71 9.66
CA GLN A 50 -24.42 16.94 8.77
C GLN A 50 -23.68 16.22 7.64
N ALA A 51 -22.52 16.72 7.22
CA ALA A 51 -21.66 16.01 6.27
C ALA A 51 -20.96 14.80 6.93
N SER A 52 -20.49 14.95 8.17
CA SER A 52 -19.83 13.88 8.93
C SER A 52 -20.77 12.74 9.31
N ASP A 53 -22.03 13.05 9.67
CA ASP A 53 -23.03 12.03 10.04
C ASP A 53 -23.54 11.21 8.83
N ARG A 54 -23.48 11.77 7.61
CA ARG A 54 -23.87 11.03 6.39
C ARG A 54 -22.76 10.17 5.82
N VAL A 55 -21.50 10.55 6.01
CA VAL A 55 -20.34 9.74 5.56
C VAL A 55 -20.16 8.50 6.44
N SER A 56 -20.60 8.53 7.70
CA SER A 56 -20.50 7.39 8.62
C SER A 56 -21.51 6.26 8.36
N ALA A 57 -22.59 6.52 7.61
CA ALA A 57 -23.66 5.55 7.40
C ALA A 57 -23.50 4.71 6.11
N GLU A 58 -22.60 5.11 5.20
CA GLU A 58 -22.41 4.47 3.89
C GLU A 58 -20.94 4.02 3.72
N SER A 59 -20.29 3.61 4.81
CA SER A 59 -19.13 2.72 4.67
C SER A 59 -19.72 1.36 4.31
N ALA A 60 -19.74 1.04 3.01
CA ALA A 60 -20.06 -0.27 2.50
C ALA A 60 -19.04 -1.26 3.11
N ARG A 61 -19.37 -1.74 4.30
CA ARG A 61 -18.70 -2.87 4.94
C ARG A 61 -18.75 -3.97 3.89
N GLY A 62 -17.59 -4.48 3.49
CA GLY A 62 -17.50 -5.60 2.56
C GLY A 62 -18.41 -6.74 3.03
N PRO A 63 -18.83 -7.64 2.12
CA PRO A 63 -19.72 -8.73 2.47
C PRO A 63 -19.19 -9.48 3.71
N GLU A 64 -20.03 -9.63 4.74
CA GLU A 64 -19.64 -10.42 5.92
C GLU A 64 -19.51 -11.90 5.50
N LEU A 65 -18.29 -12.42 5.54
CA LEU A 65 -18.02 -13.83 5.27
C LEU A 65 -18.70 -14.70 6.33
N SER A 66 -19.43 -15.71 5.86
CA SER A 66 -20.06 -16.71 6.71
C SER A 66 -19.03 -17.59 7.43
N THR A 67 -19.45 -18.23 8.52
CA THR A 67 -18.61 -19.21 9.22
C THR A 67 -18.16 -20.35 8.31
N ALA A 68 -18.97 -20.73 7.31
CA ALA A 68 -18.61 -21.76 6.34
C ALA A 68 -17.47 -21.30 5.41
N GLU A 69 -17.49 -20.03 4.99
CA GLU A 69 -16.41 -19.43 4.18
C GLU A 69 -15.12 -19.31 5.00
N LEU A 70 -15.21 -18.85 6.25
CA LEU A 70 -14.05 -18.82 7.16
C LEU A 70 -13.48 -20.23 7.42
N GLN A 71 -14.34 -21.24 7.54
CA GLN A 71 -13.92 -22.64 7.70
C GLN A 71 -13.35 -23.26 6.42
N ALA A 72 -13.70 -22.74 5.23
CA ALA A 72 -13.08 -23.13 3.98
C ALA A 72 -11.68 -22.51 3.86
N LEU A 73 -11.55 -21.22 4.18
CA LEU A 73 -10.27 -20.50 4.20
C LEU A 73 -9.27 -21.12 5.19
N SER A 74 -9.73 -21.67 6.33
CA SER A 74 -8.86 -22.32 7.32
C SER A 74 -8.35 -23.71 6.90
N ARG A 75 -8.83 -24.30 5.81
CA ARG A 75 -8.36 -25.60 5.29
C ARG A 75 -7.31 -25.46 4.20
N LEU A 76 -7.01 -24.23 3.82
CA LEU A 76 -6.02 -23.88 2.82
C LEU A 76 -4.59 -24.25 3.25
N ASP A 77 -4.36 -24.44 4.55
CA ASP A 77 -3.03 -24.78 5.10
C ASP A 77 -2.56 -26.23 4.80
N ASP A 78 -3.40 -27.09 4.20
CA ASP A 78 -3.10 -28.51 3.89
C ASP A 78 -2.64 -28.75 2.43
N GLU A 79 -2.50 -27.68 1.62
CA GLU A 79 -2.16 -27.76 0.19
C GLU A 79 -0.64 -27.97 -0.05
N PRO A 80 -0.23 -28.59 -1.18
CA PRO A 80 1.16 -28.97 -1.39
C PRO A 80 2.10 -27.76 -1.31
N ASP A 81 3.27 -27.94 -0.67
CA ASP A 81 4.31 -26.93 -0.33
C ASP A 81 4.72 -25.95 -1.47
N ALA A 82 4.26 -26.17 -2.70
CA ALA A 82 4.59 -25.37 -3.88
C ALA A 82 3.46 -24.46 -4.40
N CYS A 83 2.20 -24.67 -4.02
CA CYS A 83 1.04 -24.00 -4.63
C CYS A 83 0.27 -23.21 -3.57
N ASP A 84 -0.29 -22.06 -3.97
CA ASP A 84 -1.17 -21.28 -3.11
C ASP A 84 -2.50 -22.03 -3.04
N ALA A 85 -3.03 -22.15 -1.84
CA ALA A 85 -4.26 -22.88 -1.62
C ALA A 85 -5.49 -22.14 -2.18
N LEU A 86 -5.40 -20.82 -2.39
CA LEU A 86 -6.44 -20.05 -3.07
C LEU A 86 -6.59 -20.44 -4.55
N ASP A 87 -5.53 -20.97 -5.17
CA ASP A 87 -5.54 -21.41 -6.56
C ASP A 87 -4.55 -22.56 -6.79
N THR A 88 -5.08 -23.78 -6.71
CA THR A 88 -4.31 -25.00 -6.98
C THR A 88 -4.32 -25.39 -8.46
N THR A 89 -4.98 -24.62 -9.33
CA THR A 89 -5.07 -24.93 -10.76
C THR A 89 -3.75 -24.67 -11.47
N ARG A 90 -3.05 -23.60 -11.06
CA ARG A 90 -1.73 -23.21 -11.54
C ARG A 90 -0.92 -22.69 -10.36
N CYS A 91 0.10 -23.44 -9.96
CA CYS A 91 0.99 -23.00 -8.88
C CYS A 91 1.64 -21.66 -9.23
N LEU A 92 1.91 -20.84 -8.21
CA LEU A 92 2.24 -19.42 -8.26
C LEU A 92 1.06 -18.47 -8.47
N LEU A 93 -0.13 -18.94 -8.87
CA LEU A 93 -1.35 -18.13 -8.79
C LEU A 93 -2.03 -18.30 -7.43
N PRO A 94 -2.75 -17.27 -6.94
CA PRO A 94 -2.73 -15.90 -7.44
C PRO A 94 -1.33 -15.26 -7.32
N PHE A 95 -0.96 -14.44 -8.30
CA PHE A 95 0.36 -13.80 -8.36
C PHE A 95 0.20 -12.27 -8.40
N PRO A 96 0.96 -11.49 -7.62
CA PRO A 96 1.79 -11.93 -6.50
C PRO A 96 0.93 -12.42 -5.31
N SER A 97 1.51 -13.26 -4.45
CA SER A 97 0.91 -13.71 -3.19
C SER A 97 1.94 -13.74 -2.06
N ASP A 98 1.52 -13.37 -0.86
CA ASP A 98 2.38 -13.35 0.34
C ASP A 98 2.84 -14.75 0.75
N VAL A 99 2.14 -15.81 0.34
CA VAL A 99 2.60 -17.21 0.55
C VAL A 99 3.95 -17.47 -0.11
N TYR A 100 4.30 -16.68 -1.14
CA TYR A 100 5.58 -16.73 -1.84
C TYR A 100 6.55 -15.67 -1.34
N THR A 101 6.43 -15.27 -0.08
CA THR A 101 7.38 -14.37 0.58
C THR A 101 7.76 -14.88 1.96
N VAL A 102 8.94 -14.48 2.42
CA VAL A 102 9.42 -14.72 3.80
C VAL A 102 9.93 -13.42 4.39
N SER A 103 9.95 -13.29 5.72
CA SER A 103 10.56 -12.14 6.38
C SER A 103 12.06 -12.02 6.05
N ASP A 104 12.53 -10.81 5.77
CA ASP A 104 13.97 -10.51 5.67
C ASP A 104 14.55 -10.15 7.06
N ASP A 105 14.54 -11.10 7.99
CA ASP A 105 15.06 -10.86 9.34
C ASP A 105 16.56 -10.53 9.35
N SER A 106 17.28 -10.94 8.29
CA SER A 106 18.69 -10.64 8.10
C SER A 106 18.97 -9.21 7.62
N GLY A 107 17.93 -8.47 7.20
CA GLY A 107 18.06 -7.12 6.65
C GLY A 107 18.85 -7.06 5.34
N THR A 108 19.00 -8.17 4.62
CA THR A 108 19.80 -8.23 3.38
C THR A 108 19.20 -7.43 2.23
N SER A 109 17.88 -7.23 2.21
CA SER A 109 17.20 -6.24 1.37
C SER A 109 17.13 -4.85 2.02
N ALA A 110 17.14 -4.79 3.35
CA ALA A 110 16.92 -3.58 4.14
C ALA A 110 18.18 -2.78 4.52
N GLU A 111 19.40 -3.25 4.26
CA GLU A 111 20.68 -2.66 4.74
C GLU A 111 20.98 -1.21 4.27
N SER A 112 20.04 -0.45 3.69
CA SER A 112 20.18 1.02 3.61
C SER A 112 18.96 1.88 3.24
N SER A 113 17.72 1.40 3.24
CA SER A 113 16.60 2.27 2.83
C SER A 113 15.39 2.17 3.76
N SER A 114 14.81 3.33 4.09
CA SER A 114 13.53 3.45 4.78
C SER A 114 12.33 2.96 3.94
N GLU A 115 12.60 2.44 2.74
CA GLU A 115 11.64 2.00 1.74
C GLU A 115 11.63 0.47 1.59
N ALA A 116 12.42 -0.27 2.38
CA ALA A 116 12.48 -1.72 2.29
C ALA A 116 11.15 -2.36 2.73
N THR A 117 10.74 -3.43 2.03
CA THR A 117 9.46 -4.11 2.32
C THR A 117 9.52 -4.99 3.56
N GLY A 118 10.73 -5.37 3.98
CA GLY A 118 10.96 -6.32 5.08
C GLY A 118 10.64 -7.77 4.70
N ARG A 119 10.41 -8.06 3.42
CA ARG A 119 10.18 -9.42 2.91
C ARG A 119 11.08 -9.72 1.71
N LEU A 120 11.47 -10.98 1.58
CA LEU A 120 12.07 -11.52 0.36
C LEU A 120 11.06 -12.36 -0.40
N VAL A 121 11.13 -12.32 -1.72
CA VAL A 121 10.44 -13.30 -2.57
C VAL A 121 11.01 -14.70 -2.29
N ALA A 122 10.13 -15.70 -2.26
CA ALA A 122 10.44 -17.08 -1.90
C ALA A 122 9.68 -18.06 -2.80
N LEU A 123 9.88 -17.97 -4.12
CA LEU A 123 9.24 -18.86 -5.08
C LEU A 123 9.81 -20.29 -4.94
N PRO A 124 8.94 -21.32 -4.78
CA PRO A 124 9.36 -22.70 -4.69
C PRO A 124 9.75 -23.25 -6.07
N LYS A 125 10.95 -23.83 -6.20
CA LYS A 125 11.43 -24.39 -7.48
C LYS A 125 10.51 -25.47 -8.05
N SER A 126 9.78 -26.21 -7.23
CA SER A 126 8.83 -27.23 -7.66
C SER A 126 7.52 -26.67 -8.21
N GLY A 127 7.18 -25.41 -7.91
CA GLY A 127 5.98 -24.73 -8.39
C GLY A 127 6.22 -23.84 -9.61
N MET A 128 7.45 -23.72 -10.08
CA MET A 128 7.77 -22.87 -11.23
C MET A 128 7.18 -23.44 -12.54
N PRO A 129 7.07 -22.62 -13.60
CA PRO A 129 6.84 -23.15 -14.93
C PRO A 129 8.01 -24.03 -15.37
N ALA A 130 7.71 -25.11 -16.07
CA ALA A 130 8.69 -25.96 -16.73
C ALA A 130 8.79 -25.61 -18.22
N ASN A 131 10.00 -25.69 -18.78
CA ASN A 131 10.19 -25.62 -20.23
C ASN A 131 9.69 -26.91 -20.93
N ALA A 132 9.78 -26.97 -22.26
CA ALA A 132 9.35 -28.12 -23.05
C ALA A 132 10.04 -29.45 -22.70
N ASP A 133 11.23 -29.39 -22.07
CA ASP A 133 11.97 -30.57 -21.60
C ASP A 133 11.60 -30.98 -20.16
N GLY A 134 10.61 -30.31 -19.55
CA GLY A 134 10.19 -30.55 -18.17
C GLY A 134 11.11 -29.92 -17.11
N VAL A 135 12.07 -29.08 -17.51
CA VAL A 135 12.98 -28.42 -16.57
C VAL A 135 12.33 -27.17 -16.00
N GLN A 136 12.11 -27.20 -14.69
CA GLN A 136 11.62 -26.09 -13.87
C GLN A 136 12.59 -24.90 -13.92
N ILE A 137 12.04 -23.69 -14.09
CA ILE A 137 12.83 -22.46 -14.04
C ILE A 137 13.48 -22.33 -12.65
N ASP A 138 14.74 -21.88 -12.61
CA ASP A 138 15.43 -21.66 -11.35
C ASP A 138 15.07 -20.29 -10.76
N PRO A 139 14.41 -20.21 -9.58
CA PRO A 139 13.95 -18.94 -9.03
C PRO A 139 15.02 -18.16 -8.26
N THR A 140 16.27 -18.67 -8.19
CA THR A 140 17.31 -18.12 -7.29
C THR A 140 17.49 -16.61 -7.41
N GLU A 141 17.50 -16.06 -8.63
CA GLU A 141 17.68 -14.61 -8.81
C GLU A 141 16.43 -13.80 -8.44
N TRP A 142 15.23 -14.34 -8.62
CA TRP A 142 14.00 -13.68 -8.18
C TRP A 142 13.85 -13.70 -6.67
N ASN A 143 14.31 -14.77 -6.01
CA ASN A 143 14.24 -14.90 -4.55
C ASN A 143 15.20 -13.96 -3.79
N ARG A 144 15.95 -13.13 -4.52
CA ARG A 144 16.77 -12.05 -3.95
C ARG A 144 16.04 -10.70 -3.90
N ASN A 145 14.84 -10.62 -4.48
CA ASN A 145 14.05 -9.39 -4.55
C ASN A 145 13.46 -9.03 -3.18
N ASP A 146 13.48 -7.74 -2.87
CA ASP A 146 12.77 -7.13 -1.74
C ASP A 146 11.27 -7.03 -2.06
N GLY A 147 10.53 -8.09 -1.74
CA GLY A 147 9.14 -8.25 -2.12
C GLY A 147 8.90 -8.29 -3.63
N PHE A 148 7.62 -8.27 -4.01
CA PHE A 148 7.19 -8.16 -5.40
C PHE A 148 7.18 -6.71 -5.86
N SER A 149 7.42 -6.50 -7.16
CA SER A 149 7.34 -5.17 -7.75
C SER A 149 5.90 -4.62 -7.67
N PRO A 150 5.70 -3.35 -7.31
CA PRO A 150 4.37 -2.71 -7.35
C PRO A 150 3.82 -2.57 -8.77
N ASN A 151 4.66 -2.75 -9.81
CA ASN A 151 4.23 -2.70 -11.21
C ASN A 151 3.88 -4.08 -11.79
N THR A 152 3.98 -5.15 -11.00
CA THR A 152 3.51 -6.48 -11.41
C THR A 152 1.98 -6.49 -11.39
N PRO A 153 1.30 -6.89 -12.48
CA PRO A 153 -0.15 -7.05 -12.46
C PRO A 153 -0.56 -8.17 -11.51
N ILE A 154 -1.71 -7.99 -10.85
CA ILE A 154 -2.34 -9.07 -10.09
C ILE A 154 -2.97 -10.04 -11.08
N LEU A 155 -2.60 -11.31 -10.99
CA LEU A 155 -3.06 -12.41 -11.84
C LEU A 155 -3.74 -13.46 -10.97
N THR A 156 -4.89 -13.94 -11.42
CA THR A 156 -5.63 -15.03 -10.78
C THR A 156 -6.40 -15.81 -11.85
N TYR A 157 -6.60 -17.10 -11.63
CA TYR A 157 -7.43 -17.90 -12.52
C TYR A 157 -8.86 -18.01 -11.97
N LEU A 158 -9.83 -17.47 -12.73
CA LEU A 158 -11.25 -17.60 -12.43
C LEU A 158 -11.93 -18.36 -13.57
N PRO A 159 -12.36 -19.62 -13.36
CA PRO A 159 -12.92 -20.43 -14.42
C PRO A 159 -14.30 -19.88 -14.86
N ASN A 160 -14.55 -19.88 -16.16
CA ASN A 160 -15.83 -19.50 -16.78
C ASN A 160 -16.29 -18.06 -16.50
N VAL A 161 -15.36 -17.13 -16.28
CA VAL A 161 -15.67 -15.71 -16.12
C VAL A 161 -15.86 -15.05 -17.48
N ASP A 162 -16.96 -14.31 -17.62
CA ASP A 162 -17.22 -13.38 -18.72
C ASP A 162 -17.15 -11.96 -18.16
N LEU A 163 -16.04 -11.26 -18.44
CA LEU A 163 -15.78 -9.92 -17.90
C LEU A 163 -16.79 -8.88 -18.42
N GLU A 164 -17.20 -8.98 -19.68
CA GLU A 164 -18.15 -8.06 -20.28
C GLU A 164 -19.53 -8.23 -19.62
N ARG A 165 -20.01 -9.47 -19.52
CA ARG A 165 -21.30 -9.78 -18.90
C ARG A 165 -21.31 -9.48 -17.40
N SER A 166 -20.18 -9.65 -16.73
CA SER A 166 -20.03 -9.33 -15.30
C SER A 166 -19.98 -7.83 -15.05
N GLY A 167 -19.69 -7.01 -16.07
CA GLY A 167 -19.59 -5.56 -15.94
C GLY A 167 -18.37 -5.11 -15.14
N THR A 168 -17.24 -5.82 -15.26
CA THR A 168 -16.03 -5.49 -14.50
C THR A 168 -15.46 -4.12 -14.91
N PRO A 169 -14.77 -3.42 -13.99
CA PRO A 169 -14.09 -2.17 -14.31
C PRO A 169 -13.03 -2.38 -15.40
N THR A 170 -12.99 -1.49 -16.39
CA THR A 170 -12.03 -1.52 -17.50
C THR A 170 -11.03 -0.37 -17.35
N GLU A 171 -9.89 -0.44 -18.05
CA GLU A 171 -8.83 0.59 -18.03
C GLU A 171 -9.41 2.00 -18.30
N GLY A 172 -10.32 2.12 -19.27
CA GLY A 172 -10.98 3.39 -19.61
C GLY A 172 -12.07 3.86 -18.63
N ARG A 173 -12.42 3.03 -17.63
CA ARG A 173 -13.50 3.27 -16.65
C ARG A 173 -13.10 2.93 -15.22
N LEU A 174 -11.89 3.32 -14.80
CA LEU A 174 -11.37 3.05 -13.44
C LEU A 174 -12.33 3.42 -12.32
N SER A 175 -13.08 4.52 -12.43
CA SER A 175 -14.02 4.94 -11.39
C SER A 175 -15.17 3.96 -11.14
N ALA A 176 -15.46 3.06 -12.10
CA ALA A 176 -16.44 2.01 -11.92
C ALA A 176 -16.03 1.02 -10.82
N SER A 177 -14.73 0.83 -10.58
CA SER A 177 -14.21 -0.05 -9.52
C SER A 177 -14.56 0.42 -8.11
N MET A 178 -14.88 1.71 -7.95
CA MET A 178 -15.20 2.34 -6.66
C MET A 178 -16.71 2.45 -6.42
N SER A 179 -17.53 1.87 -7.30
CA SER A 179 -18.98 1.79 -7.12
C SER A 179 -19.34 0.70 -6.10
N SER A 180 -20.41 0.91 -5.33
CA SER A 180 -20.98 -0.12 -4.45
C SER A 180 -21.36 -1.41 -5.15
N ASP A 181 -21.65 -1.33 -6.45
CA ASP A 181 -22.10 -2.45 -7.27
C ASP A 181 -20.96 -3.01 -8.15
N SER A 182 -19.71 -2.61 -7.89
CA SER A 182 -18.55 -3.16 -8.62
C SER A 182 -18.45 -4.68 -8.38
N PRO A 183 -18.36 -5.51 -9.43
CA PRO A 183 -18.24 -6.96 -9.29
C PRO A 183 -16.86 -7.41 -8.79
N SER A 184 -15.88 -6.50 -8.73
CA SER A 184 -14.52 -6.73 -8.24
C SER A 184 -14.11 -5.63 -7.28
N LEU A 185 -13.35 -6.00 -6.24
CA LEU A 185 -12.81 -5.10 -5.22
C LEU A 185 -11.33 -5.39 -5.02
N LEU A 186 -10.53 -4.33 -4.87
CA LEU A 186 -9.16 -4.39 -4.38
C LEU A 186 -9.11 -3.59 -3.08
N ILE A 187 -8.63 -4.18 -1.99
CA ILE A 187 -8.72 -3.62 -0.64
C ILE A 187 -7.33 -3.59 -0.01
N ASP A 188 -6.94 -2.45 0.56
CA ASP A 188 -5.80 -2.37 1.47
C ASP A 188 -6.22 -2.94 2.83
N LEU A 189 -5.56 -4.02 3.26
CA LEU A 189 -5.89 -4.70 4.51
C LEU A 189 -5.41 -3.95 5.77
N THR A 190 -4.58 -2.91 5.61
CA THR A 190 -4.08 -2.08 6.71
C THR A 190 -5.19 -1.18 7.27
N ASP A 191 -5.96 -0.56 6.38
CA ASP A 191 -7.00 0.41 6.74
C ASP A 191 -8.39 0.10 6.17
N GLY A 192 -8.52 -0.96 5.37
CA GLY A 192 -9.76 -1.41 4.76
C GLY A 192 -10.21 -0.56 3.57
N THR A 193 -9.37 0.33 3.06
CA THR A 193 -9.74 1.21 1.95
C THR A 193 -9.76 0.47 0.62
N GLN A 194 -10.69 0.86 -0.25
CA GLN A 194 -10.72 0.33 -1.62
C GLN A 194 -9.68 1.04 -2.49
N VAL A 195 -9.00 0.27 -3.32
CA VAL A 195 -8.01 0.74 -4.29
C VAL A 195 -8.63 0.73 -5.69
N PRO A 196 -8.62 1.86 -6.42
CA PRO A 196 -9.06 1.91 -7.80
C PRO A 196 -8.29 0.91 -8.66
N HIS A 197 -9.01 0.12 -9.46
CA HIS A 197 -8.42 -0.92 -10.30
C HIS A 197 -9.20 -1.10 -11.61
N TRP A 198 -8.62 -1.88 -12.52
CA TRP A 198 -9.33 -2.47 -13.65
C TRP A 198 -9.05 -3.97 -13.70
N VAL A 199 -9.87 -4.68 -14.47
CA VAL A 199 -9.73 -6.11 -14.73
C VAL A 199 -9.75 -6.34 -16.24
N GLU A 200 -8.84 -7.17 -16.72
CA GLU A 200 -8.77 -7.59 -18.12
C GLU A 200 -8.40 -9.07 -18.20
N VAL A 201 -8.61 -9.66 -19.38
CA VAL A 201 -8.11 -11.01 -19.67
C VAL A 201 -6.61 -10.91 -19.93
N ASP A 202 -5.82 -11.83 -19.39
CA ASP A 202 -4.42 -11.97 -19.80
C ASP A 202 -4.36 -12.56 -21.21
N GLU A 203 -4.11 -11.71 -22.21
CA GLU A 203 -3.98 -12.08 -23.63
C GLU A 203 -2.79 -13.04 -23.90
N ARG A 204 -1.93 -13.30 -22.91
CA ARG A 204 -0.86 -14.31 -23.02
C ARG A 204 -1.24 -15.66 -22.43
N ALA A 205 -2.40 -15.77 -21.77
CA ALA A 205 -2.88 -17.05 -21.29
C ALA A 205 -3.37 -17.90 -22.48
N ASP A 206 -3.05 -19.19 -22.45
CA ASP A 206 -3.63 -20.15 -23.39
C ASP A 206 -5.14 -20.34 -23.07
N ASP A 207 -5.95 -20.53 -24.10
CA ASP A 207 -7.38 -20.87 -23.95
C ASP A 207 -7.49 -22.22 -23.20
N PRO A 208 -8.23 -22.32 -22.09
CA PRO A 208 -8.30 -23.52 -21.26
C PRO A 208 -8.83 -24.78 -21.97
#